data_AF-A0A1C6UXB3-F1
#
_entry.id   AF-A0A1C6UXB3-F1
#
_cell.length_a   1.000
_cell.length_b   1.000
_cell.length_c   1.000
_cell.angle_alpha   90.00
_cell.angle_beta   90.00
_cell.angle_gamma   90.00
#
_symmetry.space_group_name_H-M   'P 1'
#
loop_
_entity.id
_entity.type
_entity.pdbx_description
1 polymer ?
#
loop_
_entity_poly.entity_id
_entity_poly.type
_entity_poly.pdbx_seq_one_letter_code
_entity_poly.pdbx_strand_id
1 'polypeptide(L)'
;MYDRRDLVHAYLAAQGGRFGGYRPESSAYNAALKAHHTAMLDGLQQLFGLRLHADGGGSFTHRVLFRLFSATADSFLALRTPWSNFLEAGLLVRMVEEAGAEGERVMAASQRVDALTAESRETHLEMLDALVAVLLGDRAVLTFSPADLRAIGVDDTMPSPSDHPLYEG
;
A
#
# COMPACT_ATOMS: atom_id res chain seq x y z
N MET A 1 -5.91 17.65 2.13
CA MET A 1 -4.51 18.04 2.37
C MET A 1 -3.71 16.75 2.31
N TYR A 2 -2.53 16.80 1.71
CA TYR A 2 -1.59 15.71 1.55
C TYR A 2 -0.40 15.93 2.48
N ASP A 3 -0.10 14.93 3.30
CA ASP A 3 1.06 14.91 4.19
C ASP A 3 2.04 13.80 3.82
N ARG A 4 3.05 13.57 4.67
CA ARG A 4 4.05 12.53 4.43
C ARG A 4 3.49 11.10 4.49
N ARG A 5 2.38 10.85 5.19
CA ARG A 5 1.69 9.55 5.19
C ARG A 5 1.05 9.30 3.84
N ASP A 6 0.52 10.35 3.20
CA ASP A 6 0.03 10.24 1.82
C ASP A 6 1.17 9.90 0.84
N LEU A 7 2.38 10.42 1.06
CA LEU A 7 3.57 10.00 0.29
C LEU A 7 3.89 8.51 0.49
N VAL A 8 3.81 8.00 1.73
CA VAL A 8 3.98 6.55 2.01
C VAL A 8 2.90 5.73 1.29
N HIS A 9 1.64 6.13 1.39
CA HIS A 9 0.52 5.43 0.76
C HIS A 9 0.64 5.44 -0.76
N ALA A 10 1.01 6.57 -1.36
CA ALA A 10 1.27 6.67 -2.79
C ALA A 10 2.42 5.75 -3.21
N TYR A 11 3.50 5.67 -2.41
CA TYR A 11 4.61 4.75 -2.68
C TYR A 11 4.15 3.28 -2.69
N LEU A 12 3.39 2.87 -1.68
CA LEU A 12 2.86 1.51 -1.57
C LEU A 12 1.88 1.19 -2.72
N ALA A 13 0.96 2.10 -3.03
CA ALA A 13 -0.04 1.92 -4.08
C ALA A 13 0.58 1.89 -5.48
N ALA A 14 1.64 2.67 -5.68
CA ALA A 14 2.43 2.67 -6.90
C ALA A 14 3.26 1.39 -7.08
N GLN A 15 3.47 0.54 -6.08
CA GLN A 15 4.07 -0.79 -6.30
C GLN A 15 3.11 -1.75 -7.01
N GLY A 16 1.80 -1.54 -6.86
CA GLY A 16 0.78 -2.39 -7.46
C GLY A 16 0.45 -3.63 -6.60
N GLY A 17 -0.49 -4.44 -7.07
CA GLY A 17 -0.86 -5.69 -6.42
C GLY A 17 -1.95 -5.54 -5.37
N ARG A 18 -1.66 -5.85 -4.11
CA ARG A 18 -2.69 -6.02 -3.04
C ARG A 18 -3.02 -4.75 -2.26
N PHE A 19 -2.33 -3.65 -2.55
CA PHE A 19 -2.53 -2.35 -1.91
C PHE A 19 -2.88 -1.31 -2.98
N GLY A 20 -3.76 -0.36 -2.67
CA GLY A 20 -4.15 0.71 -3.60
C GLY A 20 -5.42 0.46 -4.40
N GLY A 21 -6.19 -0.60 -4.11
CA GLY A 21 -7.54 -0.81 -4.66
C GLY A 21 -7.64 -1.57 -5.98
N TYR A 22 -6.55 -2.21 -6.42
CA TYR A 22 -6.54 -3.03 -7.63
C TYR A 22 -7.54 -4.20 -7.54
N ARG A 23 -8.10 -4.56 -8.70
CA ARG A 23 -9.12 -5.59 -8.86
C ARG A 23 -8.60 -6.70 -9.77
N PRO A 24 -8.47 -7.96 -9.31
CA PRO A 24 -8.01 -9.05 -10.16
C PRO A 24 -8.77 -9.20 -11.49
N GLU A 25 -10.01 -8.73 -11.53
CA GLU A 25 -10.95 -8.96 -12.62
C GLU A 25 -10.85 -7.93 -13.78
N SER A 26 -10.17 -6.79 -13.61
CA SER A 26 -10.13 -5.73 -14.63
C SER A 26 -8.72 -5.21 -14.90
N SER A 27 -8.13 -5.63 -16.03
CA SER A 27 -6.78 -5.22 -16.41
C SER A 27 -6.74 -3.73 -16.80
N ALA A 28 -7.75 -3.25 -17.54
CA ALA A 28 -7.87 -1.85 -17.95
C ALA A 28 -7.99 -0.90 -16.75
N TYR A 29 -8.84 -1.23 -15.76
CA TYR A 29 -8.96 -0.46 -14.53
C TYR A 29 -7.62 -0.42 -13.77
N ASN A 30 -6.98 -1.58 -13.62
CA ASN A 30 -5.71 -1.68 -12.91
C ASN A 30 -4.59 -0.88 -13.60
N ALA A 31 -4.57 -0.83 -14.93
CA ALA A 31 -3.62 -0.02 -15.68
C ALA A 31 -3.84 1.48 -15.43
N ALA A 32 -5.09 1.95 -15.49
CA ALA A 32 -5.43 3.34 -15.17
C ALA A 32 -5.10 3.70 -13.72
N LEU A 33 -5.42 2.79 -12.79
CA LEU A 33 -5.13 2.96 -11.36
C LEU A 33 -3.64 2.98 -11.06
N LYS A 34 -2.85 2.12 -11.72
CA LYS A 34 -1.38 2.12 -11.64
C LYS A 34 -0.80 3.44 -12.14
N ALA A 35 -1.29 3.95 -13.26
CA ALA A 35 -0.86 5.23 -13.81
C ALA A 35 -1.18 6.38 -12.86
N HIS A 36 -2.39 6.40 -12.29
CA HIS A 36 -2.80 7.37 -11.27
C HIS A 36 -1.89 7.32 -10.03
N HIS A 37 -1.68 6.15 -9.44
CA HIS A 37 -0.82 6.01 -8.25
C HIS A 37 0.63 6.42 -8.53
N THR A 38 1.14 6.11 -9.72
CA THR A 38 2.49 6.53 -10.14
C THR A 38 2.58 8.05 -10.26
N ALA A 39 1.59 8.69 -10.91
CA ALA A 39 1.53 10.14 -11.04
C ALA A 39 1.40 10.85 -9.68
N MET A 40 0.57 10.31 -8.77
CA MET A 40 0.45 10.79 -7.40
C MET A 40 1.77 10.68 -6.63
N LEU A 41 2.46 9.54 -6.71
CA LEU A 41 3.78 9.38 -6.10
C LEU A 41 4.78 10.39 -6.66
N ASP A 42 4.85 10.56 -7.97
CA ASP A 42 5.75 11.52 -8.60
C ASP A 42 5.46 12.96 -8.19
N GLY A 43 4.19 13.35 -8.14
CA GLY A 43 3.75 14.67 -7.69
C GLY A 43 4.12 14.94 -6.24
N LEU A 44 3.83 14.00 -5.34
CA LEU A 44 4.16 14.14 -3.92
C LEU A 44 5.68 14.17 -3.71
N GLN A 45 6.44 13.31 -4.39
CA GLN A 45 7.90 13.35 -4.36
C GLN A 45 8.45 14.72 -4.80
N GLN A 46 7.86 15.32 -5.84
CA GLN A 46 8.24 16.66 -6.28
C GLN A 46 7.90 17.73 -5.23
N LEU A 47 6.69 17.73 -4.68
CA LEU A 47 6.27 18.72 -3.67
C LEU A 47 7.11 18.63 -2.39
N PHE A 48 7.39 17.42 -1.91
CA PHE A 48 8.25 17.19 -0.76
C PHE A 48 9.75 17.36 -1.07
N GLY A 49 10.14 17.40 -2.35
CA GLY A 49 11.53 17.43 -2.80
C GLY A 49 12.32 16.18 -2.39
N LEU A 50 11.67 15.02 -2.34
CA LEU A 50 12.25 13.73 -1.95
C LEU A 50 12.02 12.73 -3.07
N ARG A 51 13.06 11.96 -3.44
CA ARG A 51 12.94 10.88 -4.41
C ARG A 51 13.25 9.53 -3.75
N LEU A 52 12.25 8.68 -3.64
CA LEU A 52 12.29 7.35 -3.05
C LEU A 52 12.76 6.31 -4.09
N HIS A 53 14.05 6.36 -4.45
CA HIS A 53 14.67 5.37 -5.35
C HIS A 53 16.14 5.14 -4.99
N ALA A 54 16.68 3.98 -5.38
CA ALA A 54 18.03 3.54 -5.03
C ALA A 54 19.15 4.46 -5.56
N ASP A 55 18.92 5.07 -6.71
CA ASP A 55 19.88 5.95 -7.40
C ASP A 55 19.68 7.45 -7.09
N GLY A 56 18.78 7.78 -6.18
CA GLY A 56 18.56 9.16 -5.76
C GLY A 56 19.86 9.74 -5.23
N GLY A 57 20.32 10.85 -5.81
CA GLY A 57 21.62 11.50 -5.56
C GLY A 57 21.84 12.06 -4.15
N GLY A 58 21.48 11.29 -3.11
CA GLY A 58 21.64 11.60 -1.71
C GLY A 58 22.90 11.01 -1.09
N SER A 59 23.10 11.33 0.19
CA SER A 59 24.21 10.82 1.00
C SER A 59 24.15 9.30 1.16
N PHE A 60 25.26 8.70 1.62
CA PHE A 60 25.27 7.29 2.01
C PHE A 60 24.16 6.95 3.02
N THR A 61 23.95 7.81 4.02
CA THR A 61 22.88 7.67 5.02
C THR A 61 21.50 7.60 4.38
N HIS A 62 21.21 8.46 3.39
CA HIS A 62 19.95 8.42 2.67
C HIS A 62 19.72 7.05 2.01
N ARG A 63 20.73 6.52 1.32
CA ARG A 63 20.63 5.22 0.64
C ARG A 63 20.39 4.07 1.61
N VAL A 64 21.01 4.09 2.78
CA VAL A 64 20.80 3.08 3.83
C VAL A 64 19.37 3.14 4.38
N LEU A 65 18.88 4.35 4.71
CA LEU A 65 17.53 4.54 5.20
C LEU A 65 16.48 4.17 4.15
N PHE A 66 16.70 4.55 2.89
CA PHE A 66 15.83 4.17 1.78
C PHE A 66 15.80 2.65 1.59
N ARG A 67 16.93 1.95 1.75
CA ARG A 67 16.95 0.49 1.68
C ARG A 67 16.06 -0.13 2.76
N LEU A 68 16.14 0.36 4.00
CA LEU A 68 15.24 -0.11 5.07
C LEU A 68 13.78 0.23 4.78
N PHE A 69 13.49 1.43 4.26
CA PHE A 69 12.15 1.82 3.83
C PHE A 69 11.58 0.88 2.77
N SER A 70 12.34 0.61 1.69
CA SER A 70 11.94 -0.32 0.63
C SER A 70 11.70 -1.73 1.16
N ALA A 71 12.59 -2.26 2.00
CA ALA A 71 12.43 -3.59 2.60
C ALA A 71 11.20 -3.67 3.52
N THR A 72 10.90 -2.59 4.24
CA THR A 72 9.70 -2.51 5.10
C THR A 72 8.43 -2.46 4.24
N ALA A 73 8.44 -1.71 3.14
CA ALA A 73 7.33 -1.65 2.19
C ALA A 73 7.09 -3.03 1.54
N ASP A 74 8.15 -3.71 1.11
CA ASP A 74 8.06 -5.07 0.56
C ASP A 74 7.48 -6.06 1.57
N SER A 75 7.95 -6.00 2.83
CA SER A 75 7.43 -6.82 3.93
C SER A 75 5.94 -6.55 4.18
N PHE A 76 5.53 -5.27 4.22
CA PHE A 76 4.13 -4.87 4.36
C PHE A 76 3.25 -5.43 3.24
N LEU A 77 3.69 -5.29 1.98
CA LEU A 77 2.95 -5.77 0.80
C LEU A 77 2.86 -7.30 0.75
N ALA A 78 3.79 -8.00 1.38
CA ALA A 78 3.81 -9.45 1.48
C ALA A 78 2.92 -10.01 2.61
N LEU A 79 2.41 -9.18 3.53
CA LEU A 79 1.56 -9.63 4.64
C LEU A 79 0.28 -10.32 4.14
N ARG A 80 0.10 -11.56 4.57
CA ARG A 80 -1.00 -12.44 4.18
C ARG A 80 -1.55 -13.20 5.38
N THR A 81 -2.82 -13.52 5.26
CA THR A 81 -3.54 -14.45 6.13
C THR A 81 -3.71 -15.79 5.40
N PRO A 82 -3.99 -16.89 6.11
CA PRO A 82 -4.25 -18.20 5.48
C PRO A 82 -5.35 -18.15 4.41
N TRP A 83 -6.31 -17.22 4.55
CA TRP A 83 -7.45 -17.06 3.64
C TRP A 83 -7.19 -16.15 2.43
N SER A 84 -6.03 -15.52 2.34
CA SER A 84 -5.75 -14.41 1.42
C SER A 84 -5.76 -14.76 -0.09
N ASN A 85 -6.10 -16.00 -0.47
CA ASN A 85 -6.24 -16.48 -1.85
C ASN A 85 -7.57 -17.24 -2.07
N PHE A 86 -8.48 -17.23 -1.10
CA PHE A 86 -9.78 -17.86 -1.23
C PHE A 86 -10.81 -16.77 -1.57
N LEU A 87 -11.37 -16.82 -2.78
CA LEU A 87 -12.45 -15.95 -3.23
C LEU A 87 -13.77 -16.31 -2.53
N GLU A 88 -14.05 -17.60 -2.39
CA GLU A 88 -15.11 -18.15 -1.53
C GLU A 88 -14.55 -19.28 -0.67
N ALA A 89 -14.47 -19.04 0.64
CA ALA A 89 -14.02 -20.05 1.60
C ALA A 89 -15.18 -20.80 2.27
N GLY A 90 -16.44 -20.57 1.88
CA GLY A 90 -17.61 -21.03 2.64
C GLY A 90 -17.68 -22.54 2.85
N LEU A 91 -17.39 -23.34 1.82
CA LEU A 91 -17.35 -24.80 1.95
C LEU A 91 -16.18 -25.26 2.84
N LEU A 92 -15.01 -24.64 2.69
CA LEU A 92 -13.82 -24.97 3.49
C LEU A 92 -14.03 -24.61 4.97
N VAL A 93 -14.64 -23.46 5.26
CA VAL A 93 -15.00 -23.04 6.62
C VAL A 93 -15.96 -24.04 7.25
N ARG A 94 -17.01 -24.45 6.54
CA ARG A 94 -17.94 -25.49 7.04
C ARG A 94 -17.23 -26.81 7.34
N MET A 95 -16.36 -27.27 6.44
CA MET A 95 -15.58 -28.49 6.67
C MET A 95 -14.68 -28.38 7.91
N VAL A 96 -14.09 -27.21 8.15
CA VAL A 96 -13.30 -26.95 9.36
C VAL A 96 -14.20 -26.97 10.59
N GLU A 97 -15.36 -26.31 10.57
CA GLU A 97 -16.32 -26.30 11.69
C GLU A 97 -16.84 -27.72 12.03
N GLU A 98 -17.11 -28.54 11.01
CA GLU A 98 -17.56 -29.92 11.17
C GLU A 98 -16.48 -30.87 11.71
N ALA A 99 -15.20 -30.46 11.72
CA ALA A 99 -14.09 -31.24 12.27
C ALA A 99 -14.04 -31.24 13.81
N GLY A 100 -15.00 -30.61 14.49
CA GLY A 100 -15.12 -30.58 15.94
C GLY A 100 -13.96 -29.82 16.61
N ALA A 101 -13.38 -30.38 17.67
CA ALA A 101 -12.38 -29.68 18.49
C ALA A 101 -11.14 -29.20 17.72
N GLU A 102 -10.68 -29.96 16.71
CA GLU A 102 -9.56 -29.52 15.87
C GLU A 102 -9.96 -28.38 14.92
N GLY A 103 -11.21 -28.38 14.46
CA GLY A 103 -11.80 -27.28 13.71
C GLY A 103 -11.82 -25.97 14.47
N GLU A 104 -12.30 -26.00 15.71
CA GLU A 104 -12.30 -24.85 16.63
C GLU A 104 -10.88 -24.31 16.84
N ARG A 105 -9.89 -25.19 17.00
CA ARG A 105 -8.47 -24.81 17.12
C ARG A 105 -7.96 -24.10 15.87
N VAL A 106 -8.31 -24.57 14.67
CA VAL A 106 -7.95 -23.91 13.40
C VAL A 106 -8.58 -22.52 13.30
N MET A 107 -9.87 -22.39 13.61
CA MET A 107 -10.58 -21.11 13.53
C MET A 107 -10.03 -20.09 14.54
N ALA A 108 -9.77 -20.51 15.78
CA ALA A 108 -9.15 -19.65 16.80
C ALA A 108 -7.74 -19.21 16.41
N ALA A 109 -6.91 -20.14 15.89
CA ALA A 109 -5.58 -19.80 15.40
C ALA A 109 -5.64 -18.81 14.23
N SER A 110 -6.59 -18.99 13.31
CA SER A 110 -6.79 -18.06 12.20
C SER A 110 -7.16 -16.66 12.66
N GLN A 111 -8.14 -16.53 13.57
CA GLN A 111 -8.53 -15.22 14.10
C GLN A 111 -7.35 -14.51 14.75
N ARG A 112 -6.48 -15.27 15.46
CA ARG A 112 -5.25 -14.73 16.03
C ARG A 112 -4.27 -14.28 14.95
N VAL A 113 -4.11 -15.03 13.86
CA VAL A 113 -3.27 -14.62 12.72
C VAL A 113 -3.81 -13.36 12.06
N ASP A 114 -5.13 -13.23 11.91
CA ASP A 114 -5.75 -12.03 11.35
C ASP A 114 -5.48 -10.80 12.22
N ALA A 115 -5.64 -10.92 13.55
CA ALA A 115 -5.34 -9.86 14.50
C ALA A 115 -3.85 -9.45 14.47
N LEU A 116 -2.93 -10.42 14.51
CA LEU A 116 -1.49 -10.17 14.43
C LEU A 116 -1.08 -9.57 13.08
N THR A 117 -1.76 -9.95 11.99
CA THR A 117 -1.52 -9.37 10.66
C THR A 117 -1.98 -7.91 10.61
N ALA A 118 -3.12 -7.58 11.22
CA ALA A 118 -3.60 -6.20 11.32
C ALA A 118 -2.63 -5.33 12.14
N GLU A 119 -2.22 -5.81 13.33
CA GLU A 119 -1.23 -5.14 14.17
C GLU A 119 0.12 -4.96 13.45
N SER A 120 0.57 -6.01 12.73
CA SER A 120 1.79 -5.94 11.93
C SER A 120 1.67 -4.89 10.84
N ARG A 121 0.53 -4.78 10.14
CA ARG A 121 0.30 -3.73 9.13
C ARG A 121 0.43 -2.32 9.72
N GLU A 122 -0.19 -2.07 10.87
CA GLU A 122 -0.12 -0.78 11.55
C GLU A 122 1.33 -0.44 11.94
N THR A 123 2.06 -1.41 12.48
CA THR A 123 3.47 -1.23 12.86
C THR A 123 4.36 -0.94 11.66
N HIS A 124 4.14 -1.62 10.52
CA HIS A 124 4.88 -1.33 9.30
C HIS A 124 4.60 0.09 8.78
N LEU A 125 3.34 0.55 8.81
CA LEU A 125 2.99 1.92 8.39
C LEU A 125 3.63 2.96 9.31
N GLU A 126 3.69 2.71 10.63
CA GLU A 126 4.41 3.56 11.57
C GLU A 126 5.91 3.63 11.24
N MET A 127 6.54 2.48 10.97
CA MET A 127 7.95 2.43 10.56
C MET A 127 8.19 3.21 9.26
N LEU A 128 7.33 3.06 8.27
CA LEU A 128 7.42 3.78 7.00
C LEU A 128 7.27 5.29 7.18
N ASP A 129 6.29 5.74 8.00
CA ASP A 129 6.09 7.15 8.34
C ASP A 129 7.33 7.74 9.03
N ALA A 130 7.88 7.02 10.02
CA ALA A 130 9.07 7.45 10.74
C ALA A 130 10.31 7.53 9.82
N LEU A 131 10.51 6.55 8.95
CA LEU A 131 11.62 6.54 7.99
C LEU A 131 11.50 7.71 7.00
N VAL A 132 10.31 7.99 6.48
CA VAL A 132 10.07 9.14 5.60
C VAL A 132 10.28 10.45 6.34
N ALA A 133 9.84 10.58 7.59
CA ALA A 133 10.08 11.77 8.40
C ALA A 133 11.59 12.06 8.54
N VAL A 134 12.41 11.04 8.81
CA VAL A 134 13.88 11.18 8.86
C VAL A 134 14.46 11.59 7.50
N LEU A 135 13.99 10.99 6.40
CA LEU A 135 14.44 11.33 5.05
C LEU A 135 14.07 12.77 4.63
N LEU A 136 12.93 13.27 5.10
CA LEU A 136 12.45 14.63 4.80
C LEU A 136 13.13 15.70 5.64
N GLY A 137 13.54 15.38 6.88
CA GLY A 137 14.03 16.34 7.85
C GLY A 137 12.95 17.37 8.19
N ASP A 138 13.31 18.66 8.18
CA ASP A 138 12.38 19.76 8.48
C ASP A 138 11.15 19.80 7.56
N ARG A 139 11.23 19.18 6.37
CA ARG A 139 10.11 19.09 5.42
C ARG A 139 9.02 18.11 5.85
N ALA A 140 9.25 17.30 6.89
CA ALA A 140 8.30 16.27 7.36
C ALA A 140 6.98 16.84 7.90
N VAL A 141 6.94 18.14 8.22
CA VAL A 141 5.74 18.86 8.69
C VAL A 141 4.98 19.57 7.58
N LEU A 142 5.51 19.57 6.35
CA LEU A 142 4.84 20.20 5.22
C LEU A 142 3.55 19.44 4.87
N THR A 143 2.56 20.21 4.47
CA THR A 143 1.30 19.68 3.92
C THR A 143 0.95 20.44 2.65
N PHE A 144 0.35 19.75 1.70
CA PHE A 144 0.00 20.29 0.39
C PHE A 144 -1.49 20.15 0.12
N SER A 145 -2.07 21.09 -0.58
CA SER A 145 -3.45 21.04 -1.01
C SER A 145 -3.59 20.27 -2.35
N PRO A 146 -4.80 19.83 -2.70
CA PRO A 146 -5.11 19.40 -4.07
C PRO A 146 -4.75 20.43 -5.14
N ALA A 147 -4.79 21.72 -4.81
CA ALA A 147 -4.41 22.78 -5.76
C ALA A 147 -2.90 22.76 -6.06
N ASP A 148 -2.07 22.38 -5.09
CA ASP A 148 -0.62 22.27 -5.28
C ASP A 148 -0.26 21.12 -6.22
N LEU A 149 -0.96 19.98 -6.12
CA LEU A 149 -0.81 18.87 -7.08
C LEU A 149 -1.25 19.29 -8.48
N ARG A 150 -2.40 19.95 -8.61
CA ARG A 150 -2.87 20.45 -9.92
C ARG A 150 -1.93 21.49 -10.51
N ALA A 151 -1.30 22.33 -9.68
CA ALA A 151 -0.33 23.33 -10.13
C ALA A 151 0.92 22.70 -10.76
N ILE A 152 1.26 21.46 -10.40
CA ILE A 152 2.33 20.68 -11.03
C ILE A 152 1.82 19.66 -12.06
N GLY A 153 0.54 19.74 -12.44
CA GLY A 153 -0.07 18.90 -13.49
C GLY A 153 -0.55 17.52 -13.04
N VAL A 154 -0.70 17.28 -11.73
CA VAL A 154 -1.21 16.01 -11.19
C VAL A 154 -2.69 16.13 -10.88
N ASP A 155 -3.50 15.26 -11.50
CA ASP A 155 -4.91 15.06 -11.16
C ASP A 155 -5.04 14.03 -10.04
N ASP A 156 -5.58 14.47 -8.91
CA ASP A 156 -5.77 13.64 -7.72
C ASP A 156 -7.11 12.90 -7.72
N THR A 157 -7.86 12.94 -8.82
CA THR A 157 -9.10 12.18 -8.99
C THR A 157 -8.79 10.71 -9.25
N MET A 158 -9.28 9.83 -8.37
CA MET A 158 -9.11 8.38 -8.50
C MET A 158 -9.92 7.83 -9.68
N PRO A 159 -9.37 6.90 -10.49
CA PRO A 159 -10.13 6.23 -11.53
C PRO A 159 -11.36 5.49 -10.97
N SER A 160 -12.48 5.58 -11.68
CA SER A 160 -13.71 4.90 -11.27
C SER A 160 -13.80 3.50 -11.90
N PRO A 161 -14.06 2.44 -11.12
CA PRO A 161 -14.32 1.11 -11.68
C PRO A 161 -15.52 1.07 -12.63
N SER A 162 -16.44 2.05 -12.57
CA SER A 162 -17.58 2.12 -13.50
C SER A 162 -17.18 2.42 -14.94
N ASP A 163 -16.03 3.06 -15.12
CA ASP A 163 -15.58 3.57 -16.42
C ASP A 163 -14.74 2.52 -17.18
N HIS A 164 -14.55 1.36 -16.55
CA HIS A 164 -13.76 0.24 -17.07
C HIS A 164 -14.56 -1.06 -16.94
N PRO A 165 -14.69 -1.87 -18.00
CA PRO A 165 -15.38 -3.15 -17.90
C PRO A 165 -14.68 -4.06 -16.88
N LEU A 166 -15.48 -4.65 -15.99
CA LEU A 166 -15.02 -5.56 -14.93
C LEU A 166 -14.78 -6.99 -15.40
N TYR A 167 -15.17 -7.30 -16.65
CA TYR A 167 -14.96 -8.59 -17.29
C TYR A 167 -14.48 -8.33 -18.73
N GLU A 168 -13.23 -8.66 -18.98
CA GLU A 168 -12.74 -8.83 -20.34
C GLU A 168 -13.24 -10.21 -20.80
N GLY A 169 -14.11 -10.22 -21.81
CA GLY A 169 -14.73 -11.44 -22.35
C GLY A 169 -13.74 -12.36 -23.04
#